data_AF-A0A382H724-F1
#
_entry.id   AF-A0A382H724-F1
#
_cell.length_a   1.000
_cell.length_b   1.000
_cell.length_c   1.000
_cell.angle_alpha   90.00
_cell.angle_beta   90.00
_cell.angle_gamma   90.00
#
_symmetry.space_group_name_H-M   'P 1'
#
loop_
_entity.id
_entity.type
_entity.pdbx_description
1 polymer ?
#
loop_
_entity_poly.entity_id
_entity_poly.type
_entity_poly.pdbx_seq_one_letter_code
_entity_poly.pdbx_strand_id
1 'polypeptide(L)'
;MKHMKQLLLIIAVVAVVGCGEKEPAAYQTGEKSSISPDEAANELFVEAVELVSDAQSKETTDIPAAIKSYEQALFQVRRILNEHKKSDLAVKLVSGETLFTGKSLAQIEERVKKLKAEEQRKADRAEEQRIEVGMRRLGLENTIVYKAICERL
;
A
#
# COMPACT_ATOMS: atom_id res chain seq x y z
N MET A 1 -11.48 9.43 -64.09
CA MET A 1 -11.32 9.48 -62.63
C MET A 1 -10.05 10.29 -62.35
N LYS A 2 -10.02 11.60 -62.61
CA LYS A 2 -10.69 12.71 -61.88
C LYS A 2 -10.16 12.82 -60.44
N HIS A 3 -9.37 13.88 -60.23
CA HIS A 3 -8.97 14.50 -58.96
C HIS A 3 -7.85 13.84 -58.13
N MET A 4 -6.60 14.05 -58.54
CA MET A 4 -5.52 14.41 -57.59
C MET A 4 -4.36 15.19 -58.25
N LYS A 5 -4.60 15.77 -59.44
CA LYS A 5 -3.72 16.75 -60.11
C LYS A 5 -4.03 18.20 -59.70
N GLN A 6 -4.67 18.42 -58.56
CA GLN A 6 -5.24 19.73 -58.23
C GLN A 6 -5.21 19.97 -56.72
N LEU A 7 -4.02 20.11 -56.13
CA LEU A 7 -3.82 21.00 -54.99
C LEU A 7 -2.32 21.30 -54.75
N LEU A 8 -1.57 21.47 -55.84
CA LEU A 8 -0.14 21.82 -55.82
C LEU A 8 0.08 23.35 -55.97
N LEU A 9 -0.86 24.23 -55.58
CA LEU A 9 -0.78 25.62 -56.09
C LEU A 9 -1.22 26.78 -55.20
N ILE A 10 -1.57 26.59 -53.93
CA ILE A 10 -1.91 27.70 -53.03
C ILE A 10 -1.56 27.17 -51.63
N ILE A 11 -0.48 27.53 -50.93
CA ILE A 11 -0.15 28.85 -50.38
C ILE A 11 1.38 28.87 -50.22
N ALA A 12 2.06 29.18 -51.33
CA ALA A 12 3.39 29.78 -51.31
C ALA A 12 3.19 31.28 -51.57
N VAL A 13 2.78 31.98 -50.51
CA VAL A 13 2.85 33.44 -50.39
C VAL A 13 3.62 33.65 -49.08
N VAL A 14 4.94 33.56 -49.12
CA VAL A 14 5.82 34.72 -49.35
C VAL A 14 5.48 35.88 -48.43
N ALA A 15 6.27 35.93 -47.35
CA ALA A 15 6.82 37.12 -46.73
C ALA A 15 5.86 38.13 -46.07
N VAL A 16 5.67 38.00 -44.75
CA VAL A 16 5.77 39.14 -43.83
C VAL A 16 6.43 38.70 -42.51
N VAL A 17 7.72 39.04 -42.38
CA VAL A 17 8.39 39.62 -41.19
C VAL A 17 8.04 39.07 -39.79
N GLY A 18 9.05 38.48 -39.13
CA GLY A 18 9.08 38.34 -37.67
C GLY A 18 10.30 37.58 -37.15
N CYS A 19 11.32 38.32 -36.68
CA CYS A 19 12.50 37.83 -35.95
C CYS A 19 12.16 36.87 -34.80
N GLY A 20 13.02 35.87 -34.58
CA GLY A 20 12.99 35.05 -33.38
C GLY A 20 14.00 33.91 -33.43
N GLU A 21 15.26 34.23 -33.16
CA GLU A 21 16.32 33.29 -32.81
C GLU A 21 15.87 32.42 -31.63
N LYS A 22 15.79 31.09 -31.82
CA LYS A 22 16.08 30.05 -30.81
C LYS A 22 15.99 28.66 -31.44
N GLU A 23 17.06 27.90 -31.21
CA GLU A 23 17.39 26.59 -31.75
C GLU A 23 16.31 25.51 -31.47
N PRO A 24 16.12 24.52 -32.36
CA PRO A 24 15.34 23.34 -32.04
C PRO A 24 16.17 22.41 -31.14
N ALA A 25 15.86 22.39 -29.84
CA ALA A 25 16.43 21.43 -28.92
C ALA A 25 16.09 20.01 -29.39
N ALA A 26 17.16 19.24 -29.56
CA ALA A 26 17.20 17.86 -29.98
C ALA A 26 16.21 16.97 -29.23
N TYR A 27 15.48 16.17 -30.00
CA TYR A 27 14.94 14.88 -29.56
C TYR A 27 16.13 14.01 -29.15
N GLN A 28 16.34 13.82 -27.84
CA GLN A 28 17.35 12.88 -27.36
C GLN A 28 16.74 11.48 -27.29
N THR A 29 17.14 10.67 -28.27
CA THR A 29 17.17 9.21 -28.19
C THR A 29 18.14 8.77 -27.10
N GLY A 30 17.66 7.94 -26.16
CA GLY A 30 18.48 6.98 -25.42
C GLY A 30 19.16 7.51 -24.15
N GLU A 31 18.43 7.58 -23.04
CA GLU A 31 19.03 7.56 -21.70
C GLU A 31 18.40 6.46 -20.87
N LYS A 32 19.25 5.65 -20.25
CA LYS A 32 18.89 4.69 -19.23
C LYS A 32 18.25 5.49 -18.09
N SER A 33 16.92 5.56 -18.04
CA SER A 33 16.20 6.33 -17.02
C SER A 33 16.64 5.84 -15.65
N SER A 34 17.54 6.60 -15.00
CA SER A 34 17.76 6.46 -13.58
C SER A 34 16.48 6.98 -12.94
N ILE A 35 15.54 6.08 -12.64
CA ILE A 35 14.29 6.40 -11.94
C ILE A 35 14.64 7.33 -10.79
N SER A 36 14.02 8.51 -10.77
CA SER A 36 14.29 9.47 -9.69
C SER A 36 13.91 8.84 -8.35
N PRO A 37 14.56 9.21 -7.22
CA PRO A 37 14.18 8.69 -5.92
C PRO A 37 12.69 8.90 -5.59
N ASP A 38 12.07 9.94 -6.14
CA ASP A 38 10.64 10.22 -6.00
C ASP A 38 9.77 9.27 -6.84
N GLU A 39 10.17 8.96 -8.07
CA GLU A 39 9.44 8.03 -8.93
C GLU A 39 9.45 6.61 -8.36
N ALA A 40 10.60 6.14 -7.85
CA ALA A 40 10.70 4.85 -7.17
C ALA A 40 9.89 4.81 -5.86
N ALA A 41 9.89 5.90 -5.09
CA ALA A 41 9.06 5.99 -3.89
C ALA A 41 7.56 5.98 -4.22
N ASN A 42 7.16 6.60 -5.32
CA ASN A 42 5.77 6.63 -5.77
C ASN A 42 5.27 5.25 -6.19
N GLU A 43 6.09 4.45 -6.89
CA GLU A 43 5.74 3.07 -7.24
C GLU A 43 5.45 2.21 -6.00
N LEU A 44 6.38 2.23 -5.03
CA LEU A 44 6.21 1.52 -3.75
C LEU A 44 4.98 2.00 -2.98
N PHE A 45 4.63 3.29 -3.11
CA PHE A 45 3.51 3.88 -2.42
C PHE A 45 2.18 3.46 -3.01
N VAL A 46 2.07 3.44 -4.35
CA VAL A 46 0.88 2.93 -5.04
C VAL A 46 0.63 1.49 -4.63
N GLU A 47 1.66 0.64 -4.62
CA GLU A 47 1.55 -0.75 -4.15
C GLU A 47 1.07 -0.81 -2.69
N ALA A 48 1.61 0.03 -1.80
CA ALA A 48 1.15 0.10 -0.41
C ALA A 48 -0.32 0.53 -0.29
N VAL A 49 -0.78 1.48 -1.11
CA VAL A 49 -2.19 1.93 -1.11
C VAL A 49 -3.12 0.82 -1.58
N GLU A 50 -2.75 0.09 -2.64
CA GLU A 50 -3.51 -1.05 -3.12
C GLU A 50 -3.62 -2.15 -2.06
N LEU A 51 -2.50 -2.47 -1.39
CA LEU A 51 -2.47 -3.45 -0.29
C LEU A 51 -3.30 -3.01 0.92
N VAL A 52 -3.32 -1.72 1.26
CA VAL A 52 -4.20 -1.19 2.32
C VAL A 52 -5.67 -1.32 1.92
N SER A 53 -6.02 -1.00 0.67
CA SER A 53 -7.39 -1.14 0.15
C SER A 53 -7.83 -2.60 0.17
N ASP A 54 -6.95 -3.50 -0.27
CA ASP A 54 -7.17 -4.95 -0.22
C ASP A 54 -7.39 -5.45 1.22
N ALA A 55 -6.55 -5.01 2.16
CA ALA A 55 -6.68 -5.35 3.57
C ALA A 55 -8.03 -4.87 4.14
N GLN A 56 -8.42 -3.63 3.84
CA GLN A 56 -9.70 -3.05 4.28
C GLN A 56 -10.90 -3.86 3.78
N SER A 57 -10.85 -4.38 2.55
CA SER A 57 -11.92 -5.24 2.01
C SER A 57 -12.06 -6.59 2.74
N LYS A 58 -10.97 -7.08 3.35
CA LYS A 58 -10.87 -8.38 4.02
C LYS A 58 -11.10 -8.31 5.52
N GLU A 59 -11.04 -7.13 6.15
CA GLU A 59 -11.11 -6.98 7.62
C GLU A 59 -12.35 -7.63 8.27
N THR A 60 -13.45 -7.76 7.52
CA THR A 60 -14.72 -8.31 8.03
C THR A 60 -14.91 -9.80 7.72
N THR A 61 -14.18 -10.33 6.74
CA THR A 61 -14.40 -11.67 6.18
C THR A 61 -13.21 -12.62 6.42
N ASP A 62 -11.99 -12.11 6.36
CA ASP A 62 -10.74 -12.86 6.50
C ASP A 62 -9.68 -11.99 7.18
N ILE A 63 -9.72 -11.96 8.51
CA ILE A 63 -8.81 -11.16 9.32
C ILE A 63 -7.33 -11.58 9.14
N PRO A 64 -6.97 -12.88 9.11
CA PRO A 64 -5.60 -13.30 8.81
C PRO A 64 -5.09 -12.76 7.46
N ALA A 65 -5.90 -12.83 6.41
CA ALA A 65 -5.52 -12.26 5.11
C ALA A 65 -5.41 -10.73 5.17
N ALA A 66 -6.32 -10.05 5.87
CA ALA A 66 -6.26 -8.60 6.05
C ALA A 66 -4.98 -8.16 6.78
N ILE A 67 -4.59 -8.86 7.85
CA ILE A 67 -3.34 -8.61 8.58
C ILE A 67 -2.15 -8.75 7.63
N LYS A 68 -2.11 -9.81 6.83
CA LYS A 68 -1.03 -10.05 5.87
C LYS A 68 -0.91 -8.91 4.85
N SER A 69 -2.01 -8.51 4.22
CA SER A 69 -2.00 -7.40 3.25
C SER A 69 -1.55 -6.09 3.88
N TYR A 70 -1.99 -5.77 5.10
CA TYR A 70 -1.48 -4.59 5.81
C TYR A 70 0.01 -4.67 6.12
N GLU A 71 0.53 -5.83 6.53
CA GLU A 71 1.96 -6.00 6.80
C GLU A 71 2.80 -5.81 5.55
N GLN A 72 2.32 -6.30 4.40
CA GLN A 72 2.96 -6.06 3.11
C GLN A 72 2.94 -4.58 2.74
N ALA A 73 1.84 -3.87 2.98
CA ALA A 73 1.79 -2.42 2.77
C ALA A 73 2.81 -1.69 3.65
N LEU A 74 2.86 -2.02 4.95
CA LEU A 74 3.83 -1.45 5.89
C LEU A 74 5.28 -1.77 5.48
N PHE A 75 5.52 -2.94 4.88
CA PHE A 75 6.84 -3.29 4.35
C PHE A 75 7.25 -2.35 3.21
N GLN A 76 6.38 -2.10 2.23
CA GLN A 76 6.68 -1.15 1.14
C GLN A 76 6.89 0.28 1.67
N VAL A 77 6.08 0.71 2.64
CA VAL A 77 6.27 2.01 3.31
C VAL A 77 7.63 2.10 4.00
N ARG A 78 8.07 1.03 4.68
CA ARG A 78 9.40 1.00 5.29
C ARG A 78 10.51 1.07 4.26
N ARG A 79 10.32 0.49 3.06
CA ARG A 79 11.27 0.63 1.96
C ARG A 79 11.36 2.09 1.51
N ILE A 80 10.25 2.80 1.35
CA ILE A 80 10.25 4.24 1.07
C ILE A 80 11.04 5.00 2.14
N LEU A 81 10.76 4.75 3.43
CA LEU A 81 11.41 5.44 4.54
C LEU A 81 12.90 5.10 4.71
N ASN A 82 13.38 3.96 4.18
CA ASN A 82 14.76 3.53 4.32
C ASN A 82 15.60 3.81 3.07
N GLU A 83 15.05 3.53 1.89
CA GLU A 83 15.73 3.60 0.59
C GLU A 83 15.54 4.98 -0.06
N HIS A 84 14.40 5.65 0.19
CA HIS A 84 14.01 6.92 -0.45
C HIS A 84 13.76 8.05 0.55
N LYS A 85 14.62 8.15 1.58
CA LYS A 85 14.51 9.10 2.72
C LYS A 85 14.33 10.57 2.35
N LYS A 86 14.84 10.98 1.18
CA LYS A 86 14.78 12.37 0.70
C LYS A 86 13.57 12.66 -0.17
N SER A 87 12.77 11.64 -0.50
CA SER A 87 11.55 11.83 -1.26
C SER A 87 10.55 12.66 -0.47
N ASP A 88 9.77 13.49 -1.17
CA ASP A 88 8.69 14.26 -0.55
C ASP A 88 7.71 13.32 0.17
N LEU A 89 7.49 12.14 -0.39
CA LEU A 89 6.62 11.14 0.18
C LEU A 89 7.13 10.63 1.55
N ALA A 90 8.43 10.37 1.68
CA ALA A 90 9.01 9.96 2.97
C ALA A 90 8.81 11.04 4.04
N VAL A 91 8.96 12.32 3.67
CA VAL A 91 8.71 13.45 4.58
C VAL A 91 7.25 13.49 5.03
N LYS A 92 6.30 13.34 4.09
CA LYS A 92 4.85 13.33 4.38
C LYS A 92 4.42 12.14 5.25
N LEU A 93 5.01 10.97 5.02
CA LEU A 93 4.76 9.78 5.84
C LEU A 93 5.23 9.99 7.28
N VAL A 94 6.42 10.58 7.47
CA VAL A 94 6.98 10.87 8.80
C VAL A 94 6.24 12.00 9.51
N SER A 95 5.74 13.00 8.77
CA SER A 95 4.93 14.08 9.35
C SER A 95 3.52 13.64 9.78
N GLY A 96 3.12 12.41 9.46
CA GLY A 96 1.84 11.83 9.85
C GLY A 96 0.67 12.21 8.93
N GLU A 97 0.95 12.63 7.70
CA GLU A 97 -0.08 12.96 6.72
C GLU A 97 -0.98 11.73 6.39
N THR A 98 -2.26 11.98 6.11
CA THR A 98 -3.26 10.93 5.85
C THR A 98 -3.24 10.52 4.38
N LEU A 99 -2.23 9.74 4.00
CA LEU A 99 -2.01 9.35 2.61
C LEU A 99 -2.76 8.06 2.21
N PHE A 100 -3.22 7.25 3.16
CA PHE A 100 -3.85 5.95 2.91
C PHE A 100 -5.37 6.02 3.08
N THR A 101 -6.12 6.33 2.02
CA THR A 101 -7.60 6.40 2.05
C THR A 101 -8.17 7.11 3.30
N GLY A 102 -7.59 8.27 3.65
CA GLY A 102 -7.97 9.06 4.82
C GLY A 102 -7.35 8.62 6.15
N LYS A 103 -6.41 7.67 6.13
CA LYS A 103 -5.66 7.20 7.30
C LYS A 103 -4.17 7.57 7.17
N SER A 104 -3.55 7.87 8.31
CA SER A 104 -2.09 8.03 8.40
C SER A 104 -1.39 6.68 8.61
N LEU A 105 -0.08 6.64 8.39
CA LEU A 105 0.74 5.46 8.64
C LEU A 105 0.56 4.90 10.06
N ALA A 106 0.57 5.78 11.08
CA ALA A 106 0.39 5.38 12.48
C ALA A 106 -0.98 4.73 12.73
N GLN A 107 -2.04 5.20 12.07
CA GLN A 107 -3.37 4.59 12.17
C GLN A 107 -3.42 3.21 11.51
N ILE A 108 -2.68 2.99 10.42
CA ILE A 108 -2.54 1.66 9.79
C ILE A 108 -1.79 0.72 10.75
N GLU A 109 -0.67 1.14 11.33
CA GLU A 109 0.09 0.33 12.29
C GLU A 109 -0.75 -0.04 13.53
N GLU A 110 -1.49 0.92 14.07
CA GLU A 110 -2.39 0.67 15.20
C GLU A 110 -3.50 -0.32 14.82
N ARG A 111 -4.06 -0.22 13.60
CA ARG A 111 -5.09 -1.14 13.14
C ARG A 111 -4.57 -2.58 13.05
N VAL A 112 -3.36 -2.79 12.51
CA VAL A 112 -2.71 -4.11 12.48
C VAL A 112 -2.53 -4.67 13.88
N LYS A 113 -2.06 -3.84 14.82
CA LYS A 113 -1.88 -4.25 16.22
C LYS A 113 -3.20 -4.71 16.86
N LYS A 114 -4.30 -3.97 16.61
CA LYS A 114 -5.64 -4.35 17.10
C LYS A 114 -6.11 -5.67 16.50
N LEU A 115 -5.99 -5.84 15.18
CA LEU A 115 -6.40 -7.07 14.50
C LEU A 115 -5.63 -8.29 15.02
N LYS A 116 -4.31 -8.18 15.20
CA LYS A 116 -3.50 -9.25 15.79
C LYS A 116 -3.92 -9.60 17.22
N ALA A 117 -4.20 -8.60 18.04
CA ALA A 117 -4.68 -8.83 19.41
C ALA A 117 -6.06 -9.49 19.43
N GLU A 118 -6.95 -9.14 18.50
CA GLU A 118 -8.26 -9.77 18.35
C GLU A 118 -8.13 -11.24 17.94
N GLU A 119 -7.26 -11.56 16.97
CA GLU A 119 -7.01 -12.95 16.55
C GLU A 119 -6.39 -13.77 17.67
N GLN A 120 -5.43 -13.22 18.41
CA GLN A 120 -4.85 -13.91 19.57
C GLN A 120 -5.93 -14.23 20.62
N ARG A 121 -6.76 -13.24 20.99
CA ARG A 121 -7.86 -13.45 21.95
C ARG A 121 -8.87 -14.49 21.47
N LYS A 122 -9.11 -14.62 20.17
CA LYS A 122 -9.97 -15.68 19.63
C LYS A 122 -9.30 -17.04 19.75
N ALA A 123 -8.00 -17.13 19.45
CA ALA A 123 -7.24 -18.36 19.61
C ALA A 123 -7.21 -18.82 21.08
N ASP A 124 -6.94 -17.88 22.01
CA ASP A 124 -6.91 -18.15 23.45
C ASP A 124 -8.28 -18.68 23.94
N ARG A 125 -9.38 -18.00 23.56
CA ARG A 125 -10.74 -18.47 23.89
C ARG A 125 -11.09 -19.80 23.25
N ALA A 126 -10.65 -20.05 22.02
CA ALA A 126 -10.90 -21.33 21.36
C ALA A 126 -10.15 -22.46 22.07
N GLU A 127 -8.93 -22.22 22.53
CA GLU A 127 -8.16 -23.19 23.29
C GLU A 127 -8.75 -23.42 24.68
N GLU A 128 -9.17 -22.37 25.38
CA GLU A 128 -9.89 -22.47 26.66
C GLU A 128 -11.15 -23.34 26.51
N GLN A 129 -11.94 -23.11 25.46
CA GLN A 129 -13.13 -23.93 25.17
C GLN A 129 -12.77 -25.39 24.88
N ARG A 130 -11.67 -25.65 24.16
CA ARG A 130 -11.22 -27.02 23.88
C ARG A 130 -10.79 -27.73 25.15
N ILE A 131 -10.08 -27.05 26.04
CA ILE A 131 -9.69 -27.56 27.36
C ILE A 131 -10.95 -27.83 28.20
N GLU A 132 -11.88 -26.88 28.27
CA GLU A 132 -13.14 -27.04 29.02
C GLU A 132 -13.95 -28.24 28.51
N VAL A 133 -14.16 -28.36 27.20
CA VAL A 133 -14.88 -29.49 26.59
C VAL A 133 -14.14 -30.82 26.83
N GLY A 134 -12.82 -30.84 26.70
CA GLY A 134 -12.00 -32.03 26.99
C GLY A 134 -12.15 -32.47 28.45
N MET A 135 -12.12 -31.53 29.39
CA MET A 135 -12.25 -31.78 30.82
C MET A 135 -13.65 -32.24 31.21
N ARG A 136 -14.71 -31.69 30.59
CA ARG A 136 -16.10 -32.20 30.77
C ARG A 136 -16.22 -33.66 30.37
N ARG A 137 -15.63 -34.03 29.22
CA ARG A 137 -15.61 -35.44 28.77
C ARG A 137 -14.88 -36.37 29.74
N LEU A 138 -13.90 -35.85 30.49
CA LEU A 138 -13.14 -36.60 31.48
C LEU A 138 -13.74 -36.54 32.90
N GLY A 139 -14.82 -35.79 33.12
CA GLY A 139 -15.46 -35.64 34.43
C GLY A 139 -14.66 -34.83 35.45
N LEU A 140 -13.74 -33.96 35.00
CA LEU A 140 -12.79 -33.23 35.85
C LEU A 140 -13.23 -31.80 36.23
N GLU A 141 -14.50 -31.47 36.03
CA GLU A 141 -15.07 -30.11 36.07
C GLU A 141 -14.93 -29.41 37.44
N ASN A 142 -14.78 -30.16 38.53
CA ASN A 142 -14.66 -29.64 39.91
C ASN A 142 -13.25 -29.81 40.51
N THR A 143 -12.23 -30.06 39.70
CA THR A 143 -10.87 -30.27 40.21
C THR A 143 -10.16 -28.92 40.45
N ILE A 144 -9.38 -28.82 41.54
CA ILE A 144 -8.49 -27.69 41.82
C ILE A 144 -7.57 -27.38 40.62
N VAL A 145 -7.27 -28.43 39.84
CA VAL A 145 -6.51 -28.38 38.58
C VAL A 145 -7.18 -27.49 37.54
N TYR A 146 -8.52 -27.52 37.40
CA TYR A 146 -9.26 -26.65 36.46
C TYR A 146 -9.04 -25.17 36.78
N LYS A 147 -9.25 -24.78 38.04
CA LYS A 147 -9.12 -23.38 38.48
C LYS A 147 -7.68 -22.87 38.31
N ALA A 148 -6.69 -23.72 38.62
CA ALA A 148 -5.27 -23.35 38.49
C ALA A 148 -4.78 -23.25 37.03
N ILE A 149 -5.39 -23.98 36.08
CA ILE A 149 -5.06 -23.90 34.65
C ILE A 149 -5.69 -22.65 34.04
N CYS A 150 -6.96 -22.36 34.34
CA CYS A 150 -7.66 -21.17 33.83
C CYS A 150 -7.08 -19.86 34.38
N GLU A 151 -6.54 -19.83 35.61
CA GLU A 151 -5.94 -18.62 36.20
C GLU A 151 -4.51 -18.32 35.72
N ARG A 152 -3.87 -19.21 34.95
CA ARG A 152 -2.49 -19.07 34.46
C ARG A 152 -2.35 -18.76 32.96
N LEU A 153 -3.44 -18.88 32.20
CA LEU A 153 -3.53 -18.54 30.78
C LEU A 153 -4.08 -17.12 30.62
#